data_AF-A0A7Y9BKM9-F1
#
_entry.id   AF-A0A7Y9BKM9-F1
#
_cell.length_a   1.000
_cell.length_b   1.000
_cell.length_c   1.000
_cell.angle_alpha   90.00
_cell.angle_beta   90.00
_cell.angle_gamma   90.00
#
_symmetry.space_group_name_H-M   'P 1'
#
loop_
_entity.id
_entity.type
_entity.pdbx_description
1 polymer ?
#
loop_
_entity_poly.entity_id
_entity_poly.type
_entity_poly.pdbx_seq_one_letter_code
_entity_poly.pdbx_strand_id
1 'polypeptide(L)'
;MPTVERRRLPGLLADTLRTLAVAVAYWATGRIGLLLGVTVEGATVTPLWPPTGIAVAALLWTGLRAVPGIMLGAYLTIQHISRFDPVDTAILLGNTLAPVCAYLMLRQAGFRPEMDRLRDGLALVFLGGLLPMMISATVGTSTVVATGDLQAGEFWSVWSAWWAGDAMGVLLVTPLLLLLPRLTPPDPYRAGEAVLLFAACAAATLLAVQSDLSLLFLIFPVLIWASVRFQHAGGAPCALVASVIAIHAATNQTGPFADHTLFEVMVNLQGLNGSAALTVLLLSALVTEQNNVRLKIEQVCEELAEVVERLTPRRPEE
;
A
#
# COMPACT_ATOMS: atom_id res chain seq x y z
N MET A 1 -42.96 -32.32 2.54
CA MET A 1 -41.69 -31.79 3.06
C MET A 1 -40.66 -31.75 1.95
N PRO A 2 -40.40 -30.62 1.28
CA PRO A 2 -39.34 -30.52 0.30
C PRO A 2 -38.15 -29.69 0.81
N THR A 3 -36.98 -30.33 0.89
CA THR A 3 -35.67 -29.88 0.40
C THR A 3 -35.32 -28.39 0.55
N VAL A 4 -34.76 -28.03 1.70
CA VAL A 4 -34.04 -26.76 1.93
C VAL A 4 -32.60 -27.07 2.35
N GLU A 5 -31.74 -27.52 1.43
CA GLU A 5 -30.31 -27.71 1.79
C GLU A 5 -29.29 -27.47 0.67
N ARG A 6 -29.69 -27.42 -0.61
CA ARG A 6 -28.72 -27.38 -1.72
C ARG A 6 -28.20 -26.01 -2.18
N ARG A 7 -28.57 -24.89 -1.53
CA ARG A 7 -28.12 -23.53 -1.96
C ARG A 7 -27.05 -22.86 -1.09
N ARG A 8 -26.66 -23.43 0.07
CA ARG A 8 -25.68 -22.79 1.00
C ARG A 8 -24.22 -23.21 0.79
N LEU A 9 -23.97 -24.41 0.27
CA LEU A 9 -22.63 -24.98 0.05
C LEU A 9 -21.69 -24.14 -0.84
N PRO A 10 -22.12 -23.57 -2.00
CA PRO A 10 -21.21 -22.79 -2.84
C PRO A 10 -20.78 -21.46 -2.18
N GLY A 11 -21.61 -20.88 -1.33
CA GLY A 11 -21.27 -19.66 -0.58
C GLY A 11 -20.23 -19.93 0.52
N LEU A 12 -20.41 -21.01 1.28
CA LEU A 12 -19.47 -21.42 2.33
C LEU A 12 -18.09 -21.77 1.76
N LEU A 13 -18.04 -22.52 0.65
CA LEU A 13 -16.77 -22.83 -0.01
C LEU A 13 -16.06 -21.57 -0.52
N ALA A 14 -16.79 -20.64 -1.13
CA ALA A 14 -16.22 -19.38 -1.60
C ALA A 14 -15.68 -18.53 -0.44
N ASP A 15 -16.38 -18.45 0.68
CA ASP A 15 -15.95 -17.68 1.86
C ASP A 15 -14.74 -18.33 2.55
N THR A 16 -14.68 -19.67 2.61
CA THR A 16 -13.50 -20.41 3.09
C THR A 16 -12.29 -20.18 2.18
N LEU A 17 -12.46 -20.26 0.85
CA LEU A 17 -11.38 -20.02 -0.09
C LEU A 17 -10.86 -18.58 -0.01
N ARG A 18 -11.74 -17.59 0.16
CA ARG A 18 -11.34 -16.19 0.40
C ARG A 18 -10.56 -16.03 1.69
N THR A 19 -11.04 -16.64 2.77
CA THR A 19 -10.37 -16.63 4.07
C THR A 19 -8.96 -17.21 3.97
N LEU A 20 -8.82 -18.37 3.31
CA LEU A 20 -7.53 -19.01 3.09
C LEU A 20 -6.63 -18.19 2.18
N ALA A 21 -7.16 -17.58 1.12
CA ALA A 21 -6.38 -16.73 0.22
C ALA A 21 -5.80 -15.51 0.96
N VAL A 22 -6.62 -14.82 1.78
CA VAL A 22 -6.15 -13.70 2.61
C VAL A 22 -5.12 -14.17 3.63
N ALA A 23 -5.36 -15.29 4.31
CA ALA A 23 -4.42 -15.84 5.29
C ALA A 23 -3.06 -16.20 4.67
N VAL A 24 -3.06 -16.91 3.53
CA VAL A 24 -1.85 -17.28 2.80
C VAL A 24 -1.12 -16.05 2.29
N ALA A 25 -1.83 -15.07 1.72
CA ALA A 25 -1.21 -13.84 1.23
C ALA A 25 -0.58 -13.03 2.39
N TYR A 26 -1.29 -12.87 3.50
CA TYR A 26 -0.78 -12.22 4.71
C TYR A 26 0.47 -12.93 5.23
N TRP A 27 0.41 -14.26 5.42
CA TRP A 27 1.52 -15.04 5.93
C TRP A 27 2.74 -15.02 4.99
N ALA A 28 2.52 -15.29 3.70
CA ALA A 28 3.60 -15.35 2.72
C ALA A 28 4.33 -14.02 2.58
N THR A 29 3.59 -12.91 2.53
CA THR A 29 4.22 -11.59 2.46
C THR A 29 4.78 -11.12 3.79
N GLY A 30 4.29 -11.63 4.93
CA GLY A 30 4.92 -11.44 6.22
C GLY A 30 6.31 -12.09 6.26
N ARG A 31 6.44 -13.29 5.70
CA ARG A 31 7.75 -13.93 5.52
C ARG A 31 8.68 -13.11 4.63
N ILE A 32 8.17 -12.56 3.53
CA ILE A 32 8.96 -11.66 2.67
C ILE A 32 9.39 -10.41 3.44
N GLY A 33 8.49 -9.79 4.22
CA GLY A 33 8.82 -8.64 5.06
C GLY A 33 9.91 -8.94 6.09
N LEU A 34 9.85 -10.11 6.74
CA LEU A 34 10.89 -10.55 7.67
C LEU A 34 12.25 -10.76 6.98
N LEU A 35 12.27 -11.21 5.72
CA LEU A 35 13.51 -11.29 4.92
C LEU A 35 14.07 -9.92 4.54
N LEU A 36 13.22 -8.88 4.49
CA LEU A 36 13.57 -7.49 4.25
C LEU A 36 13.83 -6.70 5.54
N GLY A 37 14.03 -7.40 6.66
CA GLY A 37 14.43 -6.78 7.92
C GLY A 37 15.76 -6.05 7.80
N VAL A 38 15.82 -4.83 8.32
CA VAL A 38 17.05 -4.05 8.46
C VAL A 38 17.59 -4.31 9.87
N THR A 39 18.83 -4.78 9.95
CA THR A 39 19.51 -5.04 11.23
C THR A 39 20.67 -4.08 11.39
N VAL A 40 20.62 -3.24 12.41
CA VAL A 40 21.70 -2.31 12.77
C VAL A 40 21.93 -2.46 14.27
N GLU A 41 23.19 -2.62 14.67
CA GLU A 41 23.60 -2.77 16.09
C GLU A 41 22.88 -3.92 16.84
N GLY A 42 22.50 -4.99 16.12
CA GLY A 42 21.84 -6.17 16.71
C GLY A 42 20.32 -6.05 16.89
N ALA A 43 19.73 -4.89 16.59
CA ALA A 43 18.28 -4.70 16.54
C ALA A 43 17.78 -4.83 15.10
N THR A 44 16.82 -5.75 14.87
CA THR A 44 16.21 -5.97 13.57
C THR A 44 14.81 -5.36 13.53
N VAL A 45 14.54 -4.52 12.55
CA VAL A 45 13.20 -3.97 12.30
C VAL A 45 12.83 -4.11 10.83
N THR A 46 11.56 -4.29 10.54
CA THR A 46 11.05 -4.42 9.17
C THR A 46 10.47 -3.07 8.69
N PRO A 47 11.16 -2.33 7.79
CA PRO A 47 10.75 -0.98 7.36
C PRO A 47 9.47 -0.92 6.54
N LEU A 48 9.07 -2.05 5.96
CA LEU A 48 7.90 -2.21 5.12
C LEU A 48 7.23 -3.52 5.50
N TRP A 49 6.00 -3.46 5.99
CA TRP A 49 5.22 -4.64 6.39
C TRP A 49 4.04 -4.88 5.43
N PRO A 50 4.25 -5.60 4.30
CA PRO A 50 3.20 -5.86 3.32
C PRO A 50 1.91 -6.48 3.85
N PRO A 51 1.91 -7.34 4.90
CA PRO A 51 0.68 -7.98 5.39
C PRO A 51 -0.40 -6.98 5.78
N THR A 52 -0.02 -5.84 6.38
CA THR A 52 -0.96 -4.80 6.78
C THR A 52 -1.65 -4.17 5.57
N GLY A 53 -0.93 -3.94 4.47
CA GLY A 53 -1.52 -3.48 3.22
C GLY A 53 -2.46 -4.51 2.58
N ILE A 54 -2.11 -5.80 2.65
CA ILE A 54 -3.01 -6.89 2.22
C ILE A 54 -4.28 -6.92 3.06
N ALA A 55 -4.16 -6.78 4.38
CA ALA A 55 -5.30 -6.76 5.29
C ALA A 55 -6.27 -5.62 4.96
N VAL A 56 -5.75 -4.39 4.76
CA VAL A 56 -6.57 -3.24 4.36
C VAL A 56 -7.21 -3.46 2.99
N ALA A 57 -6.46 -3.91 1.98
CA ALA A 57 -7.01 -4.20 0.65
C ALA A 57 -8.11 -5.28 0.68
N ALA A 58 -7.89 -6.36 1.43
CA ALA A 58 -8.86 -7.44 1.58
C ALA A 58 -10.16 -6.97 2.27
N LEU A 59 -10.04 -6.12 3.29
CA LEU A 59 -11.19 -5.50 3.95
C LEU A 59 -11.93 -4.53 3.02
N LEU A 60 -11.23 -3.76 2.19
CA LEU A 60 -11.85 -2.90 1.20
C LEU A 60 -12.62 -3.68 0.11
N TRP A 61 -12.15 -4.88 -0.25
CA TRP A 61 -12.83 -5.74 -1.23
C TRP A 61 -13.99 -6.55 -0.67
N THR A 62 -13.85 -7.10 0.53
CA THR A 62 -14.79 -8.11 1.07
C THR A 62 -15.46 -7.68 2.38
N GLY A 63 -15.16 -6.49 2.87
CA GLY A 63 -15.61 -5.97 4.15
C GLY A 63 -15.04 -6.79 5.32
N LEU A 64 -15.78 -6.80 6.43
CA LEU A 64 -15.39 -7.53 7.65
C LEU A 64 -15.29 -9.06 7.48
N ARG A 65 -15.67 -9.61 6.32
CA ARG A 65 -15.48 -11.04 6.02
C ARG A 65 -14.01 -11.43 5.84
N ALA A 66 -13.11 -10.48 5.60
CA ALA A 66 -11.66 -10.76 5.54
C ALA A 66 -11.03 -11.02 6.92
N VAL A 67 -11.69 -10.60 8.02
CA VAL A 67 -11.12 -10.64 9.38
C VAL A 67 -10.62 -12.03 9.79
N PRO A 68 -11.36 -13.14 9.59
CA PRO A 68 -10.85 -14.47 9.93
C PRO A 68 -9.58 -14.85 9.17
N GLY A 69 -9.45 -14.39 7.91
CA GLY A 69 -8.26 -14.63 7.10
C GLY A 69 -7.07 -13.83 7.59
N ILE A 70 -7.28 -12.57 7.99
CA ILE A 70 -6.25 -11.71 8.59
C ILE A 70 -5.77 -12.32 9.92
N MET A 71 -6.69 -12.71 10.80
CA MET A 71 -6.34 -13.34 12.08
C MET A 71 -5.55 -14.63 11.87
N LEU A 72 -6.01 -15.50 10.94
CA LEU A 72 -5.30 -16.75 10.66
C LEU A 72 -3.91 -16.49 10.08
N GLY A 73 -3.78 -15.55 9.13
CA GLY A 73 -2.50 -15.16 8.57
C GLY A 73 -1.55 -14.58 9.62
N ALA A 74 -2.03 -13.68 10.47
CA ALA A 74 -1.26 -13.09 11.56
C ALA A 74 -0.82 -14.13 12.60
N TYR A 75 -1.70 -15.05 12.98
CA TYR A 75 -1.37 -16.18 13.86
C TYR A 75 -0.25 -17.04 13.26
N LEU A 76 -0.36 -17.42 11.97
CA LEU A 76 0.67 -18.20 11.29
C LEU A 76 2.01 -17.47 11.20
N THR A 77 1.98 -16.13 11.04
CA THR A 77 3.20 -15.31 11.04
C THR A 77 3.84 -15.27 12.42
N ILE A 78 3.08 -15.04 13.49
CA ILE A 78 3.60 -15.04 14.87
C ILE A 78 4.19 -16.41 15.20
N GLN A 79 3.44 -17.48 14.93
CA GLN A 79 3.88 -18.87 15.13
C GLN A 79 5.14 -19.24 14.33
N HIS A 80 5.44 -18.52 13.24
CA HIS A 80 6.66 -18.71 12.45
C HIS A 80 7.87 -18.02 13.08
N ILE A 81 7.67 -16.87 13.75
CA ILE A 81 8.72 -16.11 14.42
C ILE A 81 9.12 -16.82 15.72
N SER A 82 8.13 -17.18 16.53
CA SER A 82 8.30 -17.85 17.83
C SER A 82 7.13 -18.79 18.10
N ARG A 83 7.27 -19.69 19.09
CA ARG A 83 6.12 -20.50 19.53
C ARG A 83 5.07 -19.56 20.12
N PHE A 84 3.84 -19.61 19.59
CA PHE A 84 2.76 -18.75 20.05
C PHE A 84 2.49 -18.94 21.54
N ASP A 85 2.63 -17.85 22.28
CA ASP A 85 2.30 -17.74 23.69
C ASP A 85 0.90 -17.09 23.85
N PRO A 86 0.10 -17.43 24.88
CA PRO A 86 -1.14 -16.72 25.17
C PRO A 86 -1.02 -15.19 25.15
N VAL A 87 0.13 -14.63 25.55
CA VAL A 87 0.38 -13.17 25.54
C VAL A 87 0.41 -12.60 24.10
N ASP A 88 0.84 -13.39 23.10
CA ASP A 88 0.84 -12.99 21.69
C ASP A 88 -0.56 -12.75 21.13
N THR A 89 -1.61 -13.20 21.84
CA THR A 89 -3.00 -12.88 21.52
C THR A 89 -3.22 -11.37 21.48
N ALA A 90 -2.53 -10.60 22.32
CA ALA A 90 -2.60 -9.14 22.27
C ALA A 90 -2.06 -8.59 20.94
N ILE A 91 -0.89 -9.05 20.49
CA ILE A 91 -0.28 -8.66 19.22
C ILE A 91 -1.17 -9.07 18.04
N LEU A 92 -1.69 -10.30 18.06
CA LEU A 92 -2.63 -10.82 17.07
C LEU A 92 -3.87 -9.93 16.95
N LEU A 93 -4.47 -9.56 18.09
CA LEU A 93 -5.62 -8.67 18.13
C LEU A 93 -5.25 -7.28 17.62
N GLY A 94 -4.14 -6.68 18.08
CA GLY A 94 -3.67 -5.37 17.62
C GLY A 94 -3.48 -5.30 16.10
N ASN A 95 -2.80 -6.29 15.52
CA ASN A 95 -2.56 -6.41 14.08
C ASN A 95 -3.84 -6.67 13.27
N THR A 96 -4.91 -7.15 13.91
CA THR A 96 -6.21 -7.32 13.27
C THR A 96 -7.09 -6.07 13.41
N LEU A 97 -7.09 -5.47 14.60
CA LEU A 97 -7.89 -4.29 14.94
C LEU A 97 -7.45 -3.05 14.15
N ALA A 98 -6.14 -2.84 13.98
CA ALA A 98 -5.60 -1.71 13.21
C ALA A 98 -6.17 -1.63 11.77
N PRO A 99 -6.06 -2.66 10.91
CA PRO A 99 -6.64 -2.61 9.57
C PRO A 99 -8.17 -2.61 9.58
N VAL A 100 -8.84 -3.20 10.58
CA VAL A 100 -10.30 -3.08 10.73
C VAL A 100 -10.71 -1.63 11.00
N CYS A 101 -10.02 -0.93 11.90
CA CYS A 101 -10.22 0.49 12.16
C CYS A 101 -9.97 1.32 10.90
N ALA A 102 -8.90 1.02 10.16
CA ALA A 102 -8.61 1.64 8.86
C ALA A 102 -9.80 1.50 7.89
N TYR A 103 -10.29 0.28 7.72
CA TYR A 103 -11.46 0.00 6.87
C TYR A 103 -12.70 0.78 7.31
N LEU A 104 -13.01 0.82 8.60
CA LEU A 104 -14.18 1.53 9.13
C LEU A 104 -14.07 3.04 8.92
N MET A 105 -12.90 3.62 9.18
CA MET A 105 -12.63 5.06 8.99
C MET A 105 -12.69 5.45 7.50
N LEU A 106 -12.08 4.65 6.61
CA LEU A 106 -12.16 4.85 5.16
C LEU A 106 -13.60 4.75 4.65
N ARG A 107 -14.35 3.75 5.13
CA ARG A 107 -15.76 3.59 4.78
C ARG A 107 -16.60 4.77 5.24
N GLN A 108 -16.39 5.27 6.47
CA GLN A 108 -17.08 6.44 6.99
C GLN A 108 -16.74 7.71 6.21
N ALA A 109 -15.51 7.84 5.73
CA ALA A 109 -15.08 8.94 4.87
C ALA A 109 -15.62 8.85 3.42
N GLY A 110 -16.30 7.76 3.06
CA GLY A 110 -16.81 7.53 1.71
C GLY A 110 -15.72 7.22 0.69
N PHE A 111 -14.63 6.58 1.14
CA PHE A 111 -13.48 6.21 0.31
C PHE A 111 -13.88 5.36 -0.90
N ARG A 112 -13.34 5.72 -2.06
CA ARG A 112 -13.52 4.99 -3.32
C ARG A 112 -12.23 4.25 -3.70
N PRO A 113 -12.28 2.91 -3.87
CA PRO A 113 -11.09 2.15 -4.22
C PRO A 113 -10.49 2.52 -5.58
N GLU A 114 -11.22 3.26 -6.43
CA GLU A 114 -10.72 3.82 -7.69
C GLU A 114 -9.57 4.80 -7.48
N MET A 115 -9.53 5.47 -6.32
CA MET A 115 -8.55 6.51 -5.99
C MET A 115 -8.47 7.61 -7.06
N ASP A 116 -9.60 7.94 -7.68
CA ASP A 116 -9.70 8.92 -8.77
C ASP A 116 -9.84 10.36 -8.27
N ARG A 117 -9.80 10.57 -6.94
CA ARG A 117 -9.96 11.86 -6.27
C ARG A 117 -8.81 12.09 -5.30
N LEU A 118 -8.38 13.35 -5.19
CA LEU A 118 -7.38 13.75 -4.20
C LEU A 118 -7.77 13.34 -2.78
N ARG A 119 -9.06 13.45 -2.45
CA ARG A 119 -9.62 13.06 -1.16
C ARG A 119 -9.40 11.58 -0.83
N ASP A 120 -9.49 10.69 -1.83
CA ASP A 120 -9.32 9.25 -1.59
C ASP A 120 -7.85 8.92 -1.29
N GLY A 121 -6.91 9.55 -2.01
CA GLY A 121 -5.48 9.45 -1.71
C GLY A 121 -5.15 9.94 -0.29
N LEU A 122 -5.65 11.12 0.10
CA LEU A 122 -5.47 11.65 1.46
C LEU A 122 -6.14 10.78 2.52
N ALA A 123 -7.33 10.26 2.25
CA ALA A 123 -8.02 9.35 3.16
C ALA A 123 -7.21 8.06 3.36
N LEU A 124 -6.67 7.47 2.29
CA LEU A 124 -5.80 6.30 2.39
C LEU A 124 -4.54 6.59 3.23
N VAL A 125 -3.92 7.76 3.04
CA VAL A 125 -2.75 8.17 3.83
C VAL A 125 -3.10 8.29 5.31
N PHE A 126 -4.03 9.17 5.67
CA PHE A 126 -4.27 9.50 7.07
C PHE A 126 -5.18 8.48 7.78
N LEU A 127 -6.28 8.08 7.14
CA LEU A 127 -7.29 7.21 7.73
C LEU A 127 -7.03 5.72 7.46
N GLY A 128 -6.18 5.40 6.47
CA GLY A 128 -5.76 4.04 6.17
C GLY A 128 -4.43 3.66 6.82
N GLY A 129 -3.39 4.45 6.56
CA GLY A 129 -2.01 4.12 6.92
C GLY A 129 -1.53 4.71 8.24
N LEU A 130 -1.75 6.00 8.50
CA LEU A 130 -1.12 6.67 9.64
C LEU A 130 -1.88 6.49 10.96
N LEU A 131 -3.17 6.85 11.00
CA LEU A 131 -3.94 6.85 12.26
C LEU A 131 -4.20 5.44 12.83
N PRO A 132 -4.71 4.48 12.04
CA PRO A 132 -5.12 3.20 12.60
C PRO A 132 -3.94 2.32 13.01
N MET A 133 -2.78 2.48 12.36
CA MET A 133 -1.57 1.71 12.64
C MET A 133 -0.91 2.10 13.97
N MET A 134 -1.33 3.20 14.59
CA MET A 134 -0.96 3.47 15.98
C MET A 134 -1.49 2.37 16.93
N ILE A 135 -2.60 1.70 16.59
CA ILE A 135 -3.18 0.64 17.41
C ILE A 135 -2.23 -0.58 17.44
N SER A 136 -1.81 -1.07 16.27
CA SER A 136 -0.90 -2.23 16.19
C SER A 136 0.44 -1.93 16.82
N ALA A 137 1.05 -0.78 16.54
CA ALA A 137 2.32 -0.37 17.14
C ALA A 137 2.23 -0.26 18.67
N THR A 138 1.17 0.36 19.20
CA THR A 138 1.00 0.51 20.65
C THR A 138 0.80 -0.84 21.33
N VAL A 139 -0.12 -1.65 20.82
CA VAL A 139 -0.40 -2.96 21.41
C VAL A 139 0.81 -3.88 21.29
N GLY A 140 1.45 -3.92 20.12
CA GLY A 140 2.65 -4.71 19.85
C GLY A 140 3.79 -4.36 20.80
N THR A 141 4.25 -3.11 20.78
CA THR A 141 5.39 -2.67 21.59
C THR A 141 5.09 -2.75 23.09
N SER A 142 3.88 -2.40 23.54
CA SER A 142 3.51 -2.56 24.95
C SER A 142 3.53 -4.02 25.40
N THR A 143 3.14 -4.95 24.53
CA THR A 143 3.16 -6.39 24.83
C THR A 143 4.60 -6.88 25.02
N VAL A 144 5.50 -6.53 24.10
CA VAL A 144 6.92 -6.95 24.14
C VAL A 144 7.66 -6.33 25.33
N VAL A 145 7.32 -5.09 25.74
CA VAL A 145 7.84 -4.51 26.99
C VAL A 145 7.29 -5.23 28.22
N ALA A 146 6.00 -5.58 28.22
CA ALA A 146 5.36 -6.26 29.35
C ALA A 146 5.88 -7.69 29.56
N THR A 147 6.32 -8.38 28.50
CA THR A 147 6.95 -9.71 28.59
C THR A 147 8.42 -9.66 28.99
N GLY A 148 9.04 -8.48 28.97
CA GLY A 148 10.46 -8.29 29.28
C GLY A 148 11.39 -8.57 28.10
N ASP A 149 10.84 -8.79 26.90
CA ASP A 149 11.61 -9.02 25.67
C ASP A 149 12.21 -7.72 25.11
N LEU A 150 11.70 -6.55 25.55
CA LEU A 150 12.21 -5.22 25.19
C LEU A 150 12.38 -4.34 26.43
N GLN A 151 13.50 -3.60 26.50
CA GLN A 151 13.70 -2.64 27.58
C GLN A 151 12.74 -1.45 27.43
N ALA A 152 12.17 -0.95 28.53
CA ALA A 152 11.22 0.16 28.50
C ALA A 152 11.79 1.44 27.86
N GLY A 153 13.11 1.65 27.92
CA GLY A 153 13.80 2.76 27.26
C GLY A 153 13.77 2.71 25.73
N GLU A 154 13.59 1.52 25.14
CA GLU A 154 13.57 1.30 23.70
C GLU A 154 12.17 1.39 23.10
N PHE A 155 11.14 1.62 23.93
CA PHE A 155 9.74 1.64 23.54
C PHE A 155 9.50 2.54 22.32
N TRP A 156 9.95 3.79 22.34
CA TRP A 156 9.67 4.74 21.24
C TRP A 156 10.40 4.37 19.95
N SER A 157 11.59 3.79 20.05
CA SER A 157 12.35 3.34 18.88
C SER A 157 11.60 2.21 18.17
N VAL A 158 11.24 1.15 18.91
CA VAL A 158 10.51 0.00 18.36
C VAL A 158 9.10 0.40 17.92
N TRP A 159 8.39 1.21 18.71
CA TRP A 159 7.04 1.68 18.38
C TRP A 159 7.03 2.47 17.06
N SER A 160 7.98 3.41 16.88
CA SER A 160 8.04 4.23 15.67
C SER A 160 8.35 3.40 14.44
N ALA A 161 9.27 2.44 14.56
CA ALA A 161 9.66 1.57 13.46
C ALA A 161 8.55 0.56 13.10
N TRP A 162 7.83 0.02 14.10
CA TRP A 162 6.65 -0.83 13.89
C TRP A 162 5.52 -0.08 13.20
N TRP A 163 5.17 1.11 13.73
CA TRP A 163 4.17 1.99 13.15
C TRP A 163 4.49 2.35 11.70
N ALA A 164 5.75 2.72 11.42
CA ALA A 164 6.15 3.11 10.09
C ALA A 164 6.14 1.93 9.11
N GLY A 165 6.56 0.73 9.54
CA GLY A 165 6.47 -0.49 8.75
C GLY A 165 5.03 -0.83 8.35
N ASP A 166 4.11 -0.77 9.31
CA ASP A 166 2.68 -0.99 9.06
C ASP A 166 2.08 0.07 8.14
N ALA A 167 2.39 1.35 8.38
CA ALA A 167 1.93 2.45 7.55
C ALA A 167 2.43 2.30 6.11
N MET A 168 3.72 2.04 5.88
CA MET A 168 4.26 1.84 4.53
C MET A 168 3.68 0.60 3.85
N GLY A 169 3.37 -0.44 4.62
CA GLY A 169 2.58 -1.57 4.15
C GLY A 169 1.27 -1.11 3.52
N VAL A 170 0.52 -0.26 4.21
CA VAL A 170 -0.72 0.30 3.67
C VAL A 170 -0.46 1.19 2.45
N LEU A 171 0.46 2.14 2.55
CA LEU A 171 0.64 3.18 1.53
C LEU A 171 1.27 2.68 0.23
N LEU A 172 2.09 1.64 0.27
CA LEU A 172 2.75 1.09 -0.91
C LEU A 172 2.01 -0.14 -1.46
N VAL A 173 1.46 -1.00 -0.60
CA VAL A 173 0.87 -2.29 -1.04
C VAL A 173 -0.63 -2.19 -1.30
N THR A 174 -1.41 -1.50 -0.46
CA THR A 174 -2.86 -1.36 -0.66
C THR A 174 -3.22 -0.79 -2.04
N PRO A 175 -2.66 0.36 -2.49
CA PRO A 175 -3.07 0.95 -3.76
C PRO A 175 -2.74 0.03 -4.94
N LEU A 176 -1.60 -0.68 -4.90
CA LEU A 176 -1.24 -1.67 -5.91
C LEU A 176 -2.26 -2.79 -6.02
N LEU A 177 -2.69 -3.33 -4.88
CA LEU A 177 -3.70 -4.38 -4.85
C LEU A 177 -5.01 -3.87 -5.42
N LEU A 178 -5.49 -2.68 -4.99
CA LEU A 178 -6.73 -2.09 -5.49
C LEU A 178 -6.73 -1.82 -7.01
N LEU A 179 -5.56 -1.68 -7.63
CA LEU A 179 -5.43 -1.54 -9.08
C LEU A 179 -5.57 -2.88 -9.83
N LEU A 180 -5.21 -4.01 -9.23
CA LEU A 180 -5.17 -5.32 -9.91
C LEU A 180 -6.47 -5.67 -10.66
N PRO A 181 -7.68 -5.51 -10.09
CA PRO A 181 -8.92 -5.85 -10.79
C PRO A 181 -9.23 -4.96 -11.99
N ARG A 182 -8.52 -3.83 -12.13
CA ARG A 182 -8.75 -2.79 -13.14
C ARG A 182 -7.65 -2.75 -14.20
N LEU A 183 -6.64 -3.62 -14.09
CA LEU A 183 -5.59 -3.71 -15.10
C LEU A 183 -6.18 -4.22 -16.42
N THR A 184 -6.23 -3.34 -17.41
CA THR A 184 -6.51 -3.70 -18.79
C THR A 184 -5.20 -4.00 -19.52
N PRO A 185 -5.13 -5.03 -20.37
CA PRO A 185 -3.91 -5.31 -21.14
C PRO A 185 -3.52 -4.07 -21.95
N PRO A 186 -2.30 -3.52 -21.73
CA PRO A 186 -1.86 -2.34 -22.45
C PRO A 186 -1.58 -2.68 -23.90
N ASP A 187 -1.75 -1.69 -24.78
CA ASP A 187 -1.18 -1.71 -26.13
C ASP A 187 0.32 -2.05 -26.05
N PRO A 188 0.87 -2.92 -26.92
CA PRO A 188 2.30 -3.25 -26.94
C PRO A 188 3.24 -2.05 -26.85
N TYR A 189 2.88 -0.91 -27.46
CA TYR A 189 3.68 0.31 -27.37
C TYR A 189 3.68 0.89 -25.95
N ARG A 190 2.51 0.97 -25.32
CA ARG A 190 2.37 1.43 -23.92
C ARG A 190 2.98 0.45 -22.93
N ALA A 191 2.97 -0.84 -23.24
CA ALA A 191 3.66 -1.86 -22.45
C ALA A 191 5.18 -1.66 -22.48
N GLY A 192 5.76 -1.42 -23.66
CA GLY A 192 7.17 -1.10 -23.81
C GLY A 192 7.57 0.18 -23.07
N GLU A 193 6.76 1.23 -23.15
CA GLU A 193 6.98 2.48 -22.42
C GLU A 193 6.92 2.27 -20.89
N ALA A 194 5.95 1.48 -20.40
CA ALA A 194 5.85 1.17 -18.97
C ALA A 194 7.06 0.35 -18.47
N VAL A 195 7.50 -0.65 -19.24
CA VAL A 195 8.69 -1.45 -18.92
C VAL A 195 9.95 -0.58 -18.90
N LEU A 196 10.12 0.29 -19.90
CA LEU A 196 11.27 1.19 -19.96
C LEU A 196 11.28 2.17 -18.78
N LEU A 197 10.12 2.73 -18.44
CA LEU A 197 9.98 3.65 -17.31
C LEU A 197 10.28 2.97 -15.99
N PHE A 198 9.78 1.74 -15.80
CA PHE A 198 10.05 0.94 -14.61
C PHE A 198 11.53 0.58 -14.49
N ALA A 199 12.16 0.18 -15.61
CA ALA A 199 13.60 -0.07 -15.67
C ALA A 199 14.42 1.19 -15.36
N ALA A 200 14.01 2.36 -15.89
CA ALA A 200 14.64 3.64 -15.60
C ALA A 200 14.51 4.02 -14.13
N CYS A 201 13.35 3.77 -13.50
CA CYS A 201 13.15 3.98 -12.07
C CYS A 201 14.04 3.09 -11.22
N ALA A 202 14.11 1.79 -11.55
CA ALA A 202 15.00 0.85 -10.87
C ALA A 202 16.46 1.27 -11.02
N ALA A 203 16.91 1.62 -12.23
CA ALA A 203 18.26 2.08 -12.49
C ALA A 203 18.59 3.39 -11.75
N ALA A 204 17.69 4.37 -11.79
CA ALA A 204 17.87 5.63 -11.07
C ALA A 204 17.95 5.41 -9.55
N THR A 205 17.12 4.52 -9.01
CA THR A 205 17.18 4.17 -7.58
C THR A 205 18.48 3.46 -7.23
N LEU A 206 18.92 2.50 -8.04
CA LEU A 206 20.20 1.81 -7.82
C LEU A 206 21.39 2.77 -7.85
N LEU A 207 21.42 3.68 -8.82
CA LEU A 207 22.46 4.72 -8.91
C LEU A 207 22.41 5.68 -7.71
N ALA A 208 21.22 6.10 -7.29
CA ALA A 208 21.03 6.99 -6.15
C ALA A 208 21.54 6.38 -4.84
N VAL A 209 21.34 5.07 -4.69
CA VAL A 209 21.64 4.32 -3.47
C VAL A 209 23.09 3.79 -3.43
N GLN A 210 23.73 3.60 -4.58
CA GLN A 210 25.16 3.27 -4.66
C GLN A 210 26.08 4.50 -4.58
N SER A 211 25.52 5.70 -4.72
CA SER A 211 26.29 6.93 -4.65
C SER A 211 26.51 7.37 -3.21
N ASP A 212 27.75 7.73 -2.87
CA ASP A 212 28.11 8.33 -1.58
C ASP A 212 27.52 9.75 -1.39
N LEU A 213 26.99 10.35 -2.47
CA LEU A 213 26.43 11.71 -2.47
C LEU A 213 24.95 11.78 -2.01
N SER A 214 24.41 10.71 -1.41
CA SER A 214 23.04 10.67 -0.85
C SER A 214 21.95 11.16 -1.82
N LEU A 215 21.98 10.66 -3.07
CA LEU A 215 21.15 11.17 -4.17
C LEU A 215 19.72 10.62 -4.19
N LEU A 216 19.15 10.26 -3.03
CA LEU A 216 17.80 9.68 -2.91
C LEU A 216 16.70 10.58 -3.52
N PHE A 217 16.93 11.89 -3.57
CA PHE A 217 16.00 12.84 -4.19
C PHE A 217 15.85 12.67 -5.72
N LEU A 218 16.79 12.00 -6.41
CA LEU A 218 16.69 11.72 -7.84
C LEU A 218 15.59 10.71 -8.19
N ILE A 219 15.03 10.03 -7.19
CA ILE A 219 13.90 9.12 -7.36
C ILE A 219 12.62 9.91 -7.71
N PHE A 220 12.43 11.11 -7.16
CA PHE A 220 11.18 11.87 -7.33
C PHE A 220 10.90 12.28 -8.78
N PRO A 221 11.84 12.82 -9.57
CA PRO A 221 11.58 13.13 -10.98
C PRO A 221 11.01 11.93 -11.76
N VAL A 222 11.54 10.73 -11.51
CA VAL A 222 11.06 9.51 -12.18
C VAL A 222 9.68 9.10 -11.66
N LEU A 223 9.43 9.18 -10.36
CA LEU A 223 8.10 8.91 -9.78
C LEU A 223 7.02 9.90 -10.25
N ILE A 224 7.37 11.18 -10.36
CA ILE A 224 6.51 12.23 -10.90
C ILE A 224 6.18 11.90 -12.35
N TRP A 225 7.19 11.58 -13.17
CA TRP A 225 6.99 11.21 -14.57
C TRP A 225 6.11 9.97 -14.72
N ALA A 226 6.35 8.93 -13.90
CA ALA A 226 5.53 7.71 -13.84
C ALA A 226 4.07 8.01 -13.52
N SER A 227 3.83 8.87 -12.52
CA SER A 227 2.50 9.25 -12.06
C SER A 227 1.78 10.12 -13.09
N VAL A 228 2.46 11.03 -13.77
CA VAL A 228 1.86 11.85 -14.83
C VAL A 228 1.50 11.00 -16.05
N ARG A 229 2.36 10.07 -16.44
CA ARG A 229 2.17 9.29 -17.67
C ARG A 229 1.21 8.11 -17.51
N PHE A 230 1.30 7.39 -16.39
CA PHE A 230 0.58 6.15 -16.14
C PHE A 230 -0.29 6.18 -14.87
N GLN A 231 -0.41 7.35 -14.21
CA GLN A 231 -1.20 7.51 -12.99
C GLN A 231 -0.77 6.48 -11.93
N HIS A 232 -1.72 5.98 -11.14
CA HIS A 232 -1.50 4.99 -10.10
C HIS A 232 -0.85 3.70 -10.64
N ALA A 233 -1.16 3.31 -11.89
CA ALA A 233 -0.67 2.08 -12.50
C ALA A 233 0.83 2.09 -12.80
N GLY A 234 1.45 3.27 -12.96
CA GLY A 234 2.90 3.40 -13.11
C GLY A 234 3.61 3.89 -11.85
N GLY A 235 3.02 4.86 -11.15
CA GLY A 235 3.64 5.46 -9.96
C GLY A 235 3.78 4.49 -8.80
N ALA A 236 2.73 3.71 -8.50
CA ALA A 236 2.73 2.82 -7.33
C ALA A 236 3.76 1.66 -7.46
N PRO A 237 3.89 0.98 -8.62
CA PRO A 237 4.94 -0.04 -8.78
C PRO A 237 6.34 0.55 -8.68
N CYS A 238 6.56 1.74 -9.24
CA CYS A 238 7.85 2.43 -9.16
C CYS A 238 8.21 2.79 -7.72
N ALA A 239 7.26 3.31 -6.94
CA ALA A 239 7.48 3.62 -5.53
C ALA A 239 7.78 2.35 -4.70
N LEU A 240 7.06 1.24 -4.96
CA LEU A 240 7.33 -0.03 -4.28
C LEU A 240 8.75 -0.54 -4.60
N VAL A 241 9.17 -0.53 -5.87
CA VAL A 241 10.53 -0.95 -6.24
C VAL A 241 11.58 -0.03 -5.65
N ALA A 242 11.36 1.28 -5.68
CA ALA A 242 12.28 2.23 -5.07
C ALA A 242 12.44 1.93 -3.57
N SER A 243 11.34 1.63 -2.88
CA SER A 243 11.33 1.23 -1.47
C SER A 243 12.11 -0.06 -1.22
N VAL A 244 11.88 -1.12 -2.01
CA VAL A 244 12.59 -2.40 -1.86
C VAL A 244 14.09 -2.23 -2.09
N ILE A 245 14.51 -1.47 -3.09
CA ILE A 245 15.93 -1.21 -3.37
C ILE A 245 16.56 -0.40 -2.22
N ALA A 246 15.87 0.63 -1.72
CA ALA A 246 16.35 1.43 -0.59
C ALA A 246 16.49 0.58 0.69
N ILE A 247 15.51 -0.27 0.97
CA ILE A 247 15.55 -1.20 2.11
C ILE A 247 16.74 -2.16 1.96
N HIS A 248 16.95 -2.74 0.77
CA HIS A 248 18.08 -3.64 0.54
C HIS A 248 19.43 -2.98 0.81
N ALA A 249 19.60 -1.73 0.40
CA ALA A 249 20.83 -0.99 0.65
C ALA A 249 20.99 -0.54 2.10
N ALA A 250 19.90 -0.20 2.78
CA ALA A 250 19.92 0.06 4.21
C ALA A 250 20.32 -1.20 5.00
N THR A 251 19.81 -2.39 4.61
CA THR A 251 20.23 -3.66 5.20
C THR A 251 21.72 -3.93 4.99
N ASN A 252 22.27 -3.58 3.83
CA ASN A 252 23.70 -3.75 3.53
C ASN A 252 24.58 -2.59 4.02
N GLN A 253 24.01 -1.56 4.66
CA GLN A 253 24.70 -0.32 5.09
C GLN A 253 25.54 0.32 3.96
N THR A 254 24.96 0.41 2.77
CA THR A 254 25.64 0.98 1.59
C THR A 254 25.16 2.39 1.26
N GLY A 255 26.07 3.22 0.73
CA GLY A 255 25.78 4.54 0.20
C GLY A 255 25.14 5.47 1.24
N PRO A 256 23.93 6.02 1.02
CA PRO A 256 23.28 6.98 1.93
C PRO A 256 22.96 6.44 3.34
N PHE A 257 23.11 5.12 3.55
CA PHE A 257 22.81 4.45 4.82
C PHE A 257 24.06 3.92 5.54
N ALA A 258 25.26 4.16 4.98
CA ALA A 258 26.51 3.77 5.60
C ALA A 258 26.79 4.60 6.87
N ASP A 259 27.42 3.97 7.87
CA ASP A 259 27.85 4.61 9.13
C ASP A 259 26.74 5.33 9.93
N HIS A 260 25.48 4.95 9.71
CA HIS A 260 24.32 5.51 10.39
C HIS A 260 23.75 4.58 11.47
N THR A 261 23.18 5.19 12.50
CA THR A 261 22.46 4.45 13.54
C THR A 261 21.15 3.86 13.00
N LEU A 262 20.59 2.84 13.66
CA LEU A 262 19.29 2.26 13.26
C LEU A 262 18.20 3.32 13.13
N PHE A 263 18.18 4.26 14.08
CA PHE A 263 17.22 5.35 14.09
C PHE A 263 17.36 6.27 12.88
N GLU A 264 18.59 6.67 12.53
CA GLU A 264 18.87 7.52 11.36
C GLU A 264 18.51 6.82 10.04
N VAL A 265 18.90 5.54 9.89
CA VAL A 265 18.52 4.72 8.75
C VAL A 265 16.99 4.66 8.62
N MET A 266 16.29 4.48 9.75
CA MET A 266 14.84 4.43 9.75
C MET A 266 14.20 5.75 9.38
N VAL A 267 14.66 6.87 9.93
CA VAL A 267 14.17 8.21 9.57
C VAL A 267 14.35 8.47 8.08
N ASN A 268 15.52 8.14 7.51
CA ASN A 268 15.78 8.32 6.08
C ASN A 268 14.89 7.41 5.21
N LEU A 269 14.77 6.12 5.55
CA LEU A 269 13.92 5.18 4.80
C LEU A 269 12.45 5.59 4.84
N GLN A 270 11.94 5.96 6.01
CA GLN A 270 10.54 6.33 6.16
C GLN A 270 10.25 7.72 5.58
N GLY A 271 11.20 8.64 5.66
CA GLY A 271 11.16 9.92 4.93
C GLY A 271 11.02 9.70 3.43
N LEU A 272 11.86 8.83 2.85
CA LEU A 272 11.80 8.46 1.43
C LEU A 272 10.48 7.77 1.06
N ASN A 273 10.11 6.70 1.78
CA ASN A 273 8.92 5.91 1.47
C ASN A 273 7.64 6.73 1.62
N GLY A 274 7.52 7.50 2.71
CA GLY A 274 6.36 8.33 2.98
C GLY A 274 6.18 9.45 1.96
N SER A 275 7.27 10.16 1.63
CA SER A 275 7.22 11.21 0.61
C SER A 275 7.00 10.66 -0.81
N ALA A 276 7.60 9.52 -1.16
CA ALA A 276 7.37 8.84 -2.43
C ALA A 276 5.90 8.39 -2.57
N ALA A 277 5.35 7.73 -1.54
CA ALA A 277 3.96 7.29 -1.53
C ALA A 277 2.99 8.47 -1.61
N LEU A 278 3.22 9.53 -0.84
CA LEU A 278 2.41 10.75 -0.89
C LEU A 278 2.48 11.41 -2.27
N THR A 279 3.68 11.55 -2.84
CA THR A 279 3.87 12.13 -4.18
C THR A 279 3.10 11.34 -5.23
N VAL A 280 3.24 10.01 -5.23
CA VAL A 280 2.54 9.14 -6.18
C VAL A 280 1.03 9.23 -5.99
N LEU A 281 0.52 9.10 -4.77
CA LEU A 281 -0.92 9.11 -4.49
C LEU A 281 -1.56 10.46 -4.85
N LEU A 282 -0.94 11.58 -4.45
CA LEU A 282 -1.47 12.91 -4.74
C LEU A 282 -1.38 13.26 -6.22
N LEU A 283 -0.22 13.05 -6.86
CA LEU A 283 -0.07 13.37 -8.28
C LEU A 283 -0.93 12.47 -9.15
N SER A 284 -0.98 11.18 -8.85
CA SER A 284 -1.84 10.27 -9.61
C SER A 284 -3.31 10.66 -9.46
N ALA A 285 -3.76 11.00 -8.24
CA ALA A 285 -5.13 11.47 -8.02
C ALA A 285 -5.42 12.80 -8.76
N LEU A 286 -4.50 13.77 -8.71
CA LEU A 286 -4.64 15.05 -9.43
C LEU A 286 -4.73 14.86 -10.95
N VAL A 287 -3.83 14.03 -11.51
CA VAL A 287 -3.80 13.74 -12.95
C VAL A 287 -5.04 12.97 -13.38
N THR A 288 -5.50 12.01 -12.56
CA THR A 288 -6.76 11.29 -12.82
C THR A 288 -7.97 12.22 -12.76
N GLU A 289 -8.06 13.09 -11.76
CA GLU A 289 -9.14 14.05 -11.62
C GLU A 289 -9.17 15.05 -12.79
N GLN A 290 -8.00 15.57 -13.19
CA GLN A 290 -7.87 16.47 -14.34
C GLN A 290 -8.30 15.80 -15.65
N ASN A 291 -7.89 14.55 -15.88
CA ASN A 291 -8.27 13.79 -17.07
C ASN A 291 -9.79 13.54 -17.11
N ASN A 292 -10.40 13.21 -15.96
CA ASN A 292 -11.84 13.00 -15.88
C ASN A 292 -12.63 14.29 -16.12
N VAL A 293 -12.17 15.42 -15.57
CA VAL A 293 -12.78 16.75 -15.83
C VAL A 293 -12.68 17.08 -17.31
N ARG A 294 -11.52 16.86 -17.93
CA ARG A 294 -11.32 17.11 -19.36
C ARG A 294 -12.26 16.27 -20.23
N LEU A 295 -12.34 14.97 -19.99
CA LEU A 295 -13.26 14.08 -20.71
C LEU A 295 -14.72 14.52 -20.53
N LYS A 296 -15.09 15.00 -19.34
CA LYS A 296 -16.46 15.48 -19.10
C LYS A 296 -16.76 16.78 -19.86
N ILE A 297 -15.79 17.69 -19.97
CA ILE A 297 -15.92 18.90 -20.78
C ILE A 297 -16.06 18.55 -22.26
N GLU A 298 -15.23 17.63 -22.77
CA GLU A 298 -15.28 17.16 -24.16
C GLU A 298 -16.66 16.55 -24.49
N GLN A 299 -17.20 15.70 -23.61
CA GLN A 299 -18.55 15.13 -23.76
C GLN A 299 -19.65 16.19 -23.79
N VAL A 300 -19.59 17.18 -22.88
CA VAL A 300 -20.61 18.26 -22.84
C VAL A 300 -20.51 19.13 -24.10
N CYS A 301 -19.31 19.38 -24.61
CA CYS A 301 -19.11 20.09 -25.87
C CYS A 301 -19.67 19.31 -27.07
N GLU A 302 -19.47 18.00 -27.13
CA GLU A 302 -20.06 17.12 -28.16
C GLU A 302 -21.60 17.11 -28.08
N GLU A 303 -22.17 16.95 -26.88
CA GLU A 303 -23.62 17.00 -26.66
C GLU A 303 -24.21 18.36 -27.09
N LEU A 304 -23.54 19.47 -26.76
CA LEU A 304 -23.94 20.81 -27.19
C LEU A 304 -23.86 20.97 -28.71
N ALA A 305 -22.80 20.45 -29.35
CA ALA A 305 -22.65 20.49 -30.80
C ALA A 305 -23.78 19.72 -31.51
N GLU A 306 -24.13 18.53 -31.03
CA GLU A 306 -25.25 17.75 -31.55
C GLU A 306 -26.60 18.47 -31.40
N VAL A 307 -26.83 19.13 -30.25
CA VAL A 307 -28.07 19.88 -30.01
C VAL A 307 -28.17 21.10 -30.93
N VAL A 308 -27.06 21.82 -31.13
CA VAL A 308 -27.00 22.96 -32.07
C VAL A 308 -27.26 22.50 -33.50
N GLU A 309 -26.66 21.38 -33.93
CA GLU A 309 -26.87 20.83 -35.28
C GLU A 309 -28.34 20.43 -35.50
N ARG A 310 -29.01 19.86 -34.50
CA ARG A 310 -30.45 19.54 -34.57
C ARG A 310 -31.36 20.77 -34.61
N LEU A 311 -30.95 21.88 -34.00
CA LEU A 311 -31.74 23.12 -33.93
C LEU A 311 -31.47 24.08 -35.09
N THR A 312 -30.39 23.87 -35.85
CA THR A 312 -30.10 24.69 -37.03
C THR A 312 -31.01 24.22 -38.18
N PRO A 313 -31.95 25.03 -38.67
CA PRO A 313 -32.83 24.62 -39.76
C PRO A 313 -31.97 24.36 -41.00
N ARG A 314 -32.13 23.19 -41.63
CA ARG A 314 -31.58 22.95 -42.98
C ARG A 314 -32.10 24.08 -43.87
N ARG A 315 -31.21 25.00 -44.25
CA ARG A 315 -31.50 26.04 -45.23
C ARG A 315 -31.94 25.32 -46.51
N PRO A 316 -33.13 25.59 -47.06
CA PRO A 316 -33.50 25.06 -48.36
C PRO A 316 -32.47 25.59 -49.37
N GLU A 317 -31.82 24.67 -50.09
CA GLU A 317 -31.02 25.02 -51.26
C GLU A 317 -31.99 25.54 -52.32
N GLU A 318 -31.89 26.83 -52.65
CA GLU A 318 -32.56 27.48 -53.80
C GLU A 318 -31.74 27.26 -55.08
#